data_AF-A0A2H3B8P0-F1
#
_entry.id   AF-A0A2H3B8P0-F1
#
_cell.length_a   1.000
_cell.length_b   1.000
_cell.length_c   1.000
_cell.angle_alpha   90.00
_cell.angle_beta   90.00
_cell.angle_gamma   90.00
#
_symmetry.space_group_name_H-M   'P 1'
#
loop_
_entity.id
_entity.type
_entity.pdbx_description
1 polymer ?
#
loop_
_entity_poly.entity_id
_entity_poly.type
_entity_poly.pdbx_seq_one_letter_code
_entity_poly.pdbx_strand_id
1 'polypeptide(L)'
;MSTPTFEWFPPPTILPFESTPNTIPGIDAESTLSLQNILRDNHEKWHVFFNNIRFHNHITHHVLAIWALGANKKTIEAVYQEYIPMQRPAIKSPNNISSENFTTHLGDDQYYEAYKAFFRENIKDKGIATVLEEFIFSPSANVSPAEEKQPAMLKRLLSGLVHPIIHTGYGLEFGLPGMTVEGLAQASVHHDQLELLFPPSFFEPVDPLADKLSANLTLHPEPRDTKTETHAFDILARVLKDDTLKFPDSSDPEFFAYTLRDNGKTLLGYTNQWTLGPKDVNRKIEELQWMNTILYAIAGFRPGKKFYADFFHMHLITSSLFLPSFAAYLTPPSQALLLRSYMAVSLAWWVARGRPGFDIPKFFDPPAIQDSEPMISTPTWSLPSVPNPWFAIIQQAVVHPDDHLCKIQRAFVHYATLYGARPRGQPDFSQTELEGAEKLDGTLFLHAAQLTAKHFEYEGKGEKYPAAQTLWDFS
;
A
#
# COMPACT_ATOMS: atom_id res chain seq x y z
N MET A 1 30.52 24.08 -16.20
CA MET A 1 29.63 23.40 -15.23
C MET A 1 29.37 22.03 -15.80
N SER A 2 29.85 20.96 -15.16
CA SER A 2 29.54 19.59 -15.57
C SER A 2 28.04 19.37 -15.45
N THR A 3 27.40 18.86 -16.50
CA THR A 3 26.02 18.38 -16.43
C THR A 3 25.94 17.39 -15.25
N PRO A 4 25.04 17.57 -14.27
CA PRO A 4 24.93 16.65 -13.15
C PRO A 4 24.75 15.23 -13.70
N THR A 5 25.62 14.31 -13.28
CA THR A 5 25.55 12.90 -13.64
C THR A 5 24.28 12.30 -13.04
N PHE A 6 23.46 11.66 -13.87
CA PHE A 6 22.26 10.95 -13.43
C PHE A 6 22.62 9.86 -12.42
N GLU A 7 22.13 9.97 -11.18
CA GLU A 7 22.37 9.01 -10.10
C GLU A 7 21.12 8.15 -9.89
N TRP A 8 21.30 6.82 -9.78
CA TRP A 8 20.19 5.88 -9.57
C TRP A 8 19.68 5.85 -8.13
N PHE A 9 20.56 6.14 -7.17
CA PHE A 9 20.27 6.16 -5.74
C PHE A 9 20.82 7.46 -5.11
N PRO A 10 20.32 8.63 -5.53
CA PRO A 10 20.69 9.91 -4.93
C PRO A 10 20.24 9.96 -3.46
N PRO A 11 20.69 10.96 -2.68
CA PRO A 11 20.11 11.22 -1.38
C PRO A 11 18.58 11.36 -1.51
N PRO A 12 17.77 10.60 -0.73
CA PRO A 12 16.33 10.63 -0.86
C PRO A 12 15.78 12.06 -0.78
N THR A 13 14.93 12.42 -1.73
CA THR A 13 14.27 13.72 -1.78
C THR A 13 12.77 13.48 -1.81
N ILE A 14 12.07 13.88 -0.76
CA ILE A 14 10.60 13.85 -0.74
C ILE A 14 10.11 14.94 -1.68
N LEU A 15 9.39 14.54 -2.72
CA LEU A 15 8.77 15.50 -3.63
C LEU A 15 7.72 16.30 -2.86
N PRO A 16 7.73 17.64 -2.91
CA PRO A 16 6.78 18.46 -2.15
C PRO A 16 5.40 18.42 -2.81
N PHE A 17 4.63 17.37 -2.53
CA PHE A 17 3.20 17.34 -2.76
C PHE A 17 2.48 17.39 -1.40
N GLU A 18 1.38 18.14 -1.31
CA GLU A 18 0.68 18.37 -0.03
C GLU A 18 0.27 17.08 0.70
N SER A 19 0.11 15.97 -0.03
CA SER A 19 -0.36 14.68 0.48
C SER A 19 0.73 13.59 0.57
N THR A 20 1.99 13.88 0.22
CA THR A 20 3.09 12.90 0.37
C THR A 20 3.61 12.84 1.82
N PRO A 21 4.09 11.68 2.28
CA PRO A 21 4.58 11.52 3.65
C PRO A 21 5.79 12.39 3.98
N ASN A 22 5.79 12.96 5.19
CA ASN A 22 6.94 13.68 5.74
C ASN A 22 7.91 12.73 6.44
N THR A 23 9.16 13.16 6.60
CA THR A 23 10.13 12.51 7.50
C THR A 23 10.06 13.10 8.91
N ILE A 24 10.51 12.31 9.88
CA ILE A 24 10.64 12.71 11.29
C ILE A 24 12.09 13.16 11.56
N PRO A 25 12.32 14.15 12.45
CA PRO A 25 13.67 14.52 12.85
C PRO A 25 14.48 13.32 13.37
N GLY A 26 15.77 13.26 12.99
CA GLY A 26 16.68 12.16 13.33
C GLY A 26 17.63 11.80 12.17
N ILE A 27 17.24 12.17 10.94
CA ILE A 27 18.05 12.01 9.73
C ILE A 27 19.29 12.90 9.78
N ASP A 28 20.43 12.32 9.46
CA ASP A 28 21.73 13.00 9.34
C ASP A 28 22.50 12.53 8.09
N ALA A 29 23.68 13.13 7.85
CA ALA A 29 24.50 12.80 6.68
C ALA A 29 25.01 11.35 6.71
N GLU A 30 25.30 10.80 7.89
CA GLU A 30 25.84 9.45 8.03
C GLU A 30 24.79 8.36 7.78
N SER A 31 23.59 8.52 8.36
CA SER A 31 22.43 7.65 8.13
C SER A 31 22.02 7.67 6.66
N THR A 32 21.99 8.84 6.02
CA THR A 32 21.68 8.98 4.60
C THR A 32 22.73 8.31 3.71
N LEU A 33 24.03 8.50 4.00
CA LEU A 33 25.09 7.83 3.25
C LEU A 33 25.02 6.30 3.40
N SER A 34 24.74 5.81 4.61
CA SER A 34 24.60 4.38 4.88
C SER A 34 23.41 3.78 4.12
N LEU A 35 22.26 4.47 4.16
CA LEU A 35 21.09 4.11 3.36
C LEU A 35 21.45 3.99 1.87
N GLN A 36 22.07 5.01 1.28
CA GLN A 36 22.46 4.98 -0.13
C GLN A 36 23.40 3.81 -0.47
N ASN A 37 24.36 3.51 0.41
CA ASN A 37 25.24 2.36 0.25
C ASN A 37 24.46 1.04 0.23
N ILE A 38 23.50 0.87 1.15
CA ILE A 38 22.68 -0.32 1.25
C ILE A 38 21.76 -0.47 0.03
N LEU A 39 21.13 0.62 -0.42
CA LEU A 39 20.29 0.59 -1.62
C LEU A 39 21.08 0.14 -2.86
N ARG A 40 22.30 0.68 -3.05
CA ARG A 40 23.20 0.24 -4.13
C ARG A 40 23.63 -1.21 -3.99
N ASP A 41 24.02 -1.63 -2.79
CA ASP A 41 24.47 -3.00 -2.53
C ASP A 41 23.35 -4.01 -2.78
N ASN A 42 22.12 -3.68 -2.35
CA ASN A 42 20.93 -4.48 -2.60
C ASN A 42 20.59 -4.56 -4.10
N HIS A 43 20.63 -3.43 -4.80
CA HIS A 43 20.40 -3.35 -6.25
C HIS A 43 21.33 -4.27 -7.05
N GLU A 44 22.58 -4.40 -6.62
CA GLU A 44 23.60 -5.18 -7.34
C GLU A 44 23.61 -6.65 -6.94
N LYS A 45 23.45 -6.97 -5.66
CA LYS A 45 23.71 -8.31 -5.14
C LYS A 45 22.49 -9.20 -5.02
N TRP A 46 21.30 -8.64 -4.79
CA TRP A 46 20.15 -9.42 -4.36
C TRP A 46 19.02 -9.42 -5.39
N HIS A 47 18.36 -10.56 -5.50
CA HIS A 47 17.14 -10.69 -6.29
C HIS A 47 15.98 -9.99 -5.57
N VAL A 48 14.94 -9.61 -6.33
CA VAL A 48 13.72 -9.02 -5.75
C VAL A 48 12.87 -10.01 -4.93
N PHE A 49 13.22 -11.29 -5.02
CA PHE A 49 12.62 -12.37 -4.24
C PHE A 49 13.72 -13.04 -3.42
N PHE A 50 13.52 -13.25 -2.13
CA PHE A 50 14.54 -13.89 -1.29
C PHE A 50 14.51 -15.42 -1.36
N ASN A 51 13.49 -16.02 -2.00
CA ASN A 51 13.38 -17.47 -2.17
C ASN A 51 12.83 -17.88 -3.55
N ASN A 52 12.70 -19.20 -3.78
CA ASN A 52 12.22 -19.75 -5.06
C ASN A 52 10.69 -19.86 -5.15
N ILE A 53 9.97 -19.64 -4.05
CA ILE A 53 8.49 -19.50 -4.04
C ILE A 53 8.05 -18.04 -4.13
N ARG A 54 9.00 -17.12 -4.42
CA ARG A 54 8.77 -15.72 -4.77
C ARG A 54 8.27 -14.84 -3.62
N PHE A 55 8.75 -15.07 -2.40
CA PHE A 55 8.60 -14.09 -1.32
C PHE A 55 9.55 -12.91 -1.52
N HIS A 56 9.08 -11.71 -1.23
CA HIS A 56 9.68 -10.45 -1.65
C HIS A 56 10.83 -10.01 -0.74
N ASN A 57 11.92 -9.54 -1.35
CA ASN A 57 13.00 -8.91 -0.61
C ASN A 57 12.54 -7.56 -0.04
N HIS A 58 12.48 -7.46 1.29
CA HIS A 58 12.02 -6.27 2.02
C HIS A 58 13.13 -5.35 2.53
N ILE A 59 14.41 -5.62 2.24
CA ILE A 59 15.55 -4.83 2.77
C ILE A 59 15.33 -3.34 2.54
N THR A 60 15.07 -2.95 1.30
CA THR A 60 14.92 -1.54 0.92
C THR A 60 13.70 -0.90 1.55
N HIS A 61 12.60 -1.65 1.69
CA HIS A 61 11.37 -1.17 2.34
C HIS A 61 11.62 -0.88 3.82
N HIS A 62 12.29 -1.80 4.53
CA HIS A 62 12.63 -1.65 5.94
C HIS A 62 13.55 -0.42 6.13
N VAL A 63 14.71 -0.40 5.48
CA VAL A 63 15.71 0.66 5.73
C VAL A 63 15.20 2.06 5.35
N LEU A 64 14.36 2.19 4.30
CA LEU A 64 13.73 3.46 3.96
C LEU A 64 12.67 3.87 4.98
N ALA A 65 11.86 2.94 5.46
CA ALA A 65 10.84 3.23 6.47
C ALA A 65 11.48 3.74 7.78
N ILE A 66 12.49 3.04 8.31
CA ILE A 66 13.15 3.46 9.56
C ILE A 66 13.99 4.72 9.36
N TRP A 67 14.61 4.91 8.19
CA TRP A 67 15.30 6.18 7.88
C TRP A 67 14.32 7.35 7.90
N ALA A 68 13.14 7.19 7.28
CA ALA A 68 12.10 8.23 7.30
C ALA A 68 11.53 8.50 8.70
N LEU A 69 11.61 7.52 9.60
CA LEU A 69 11.27 7.64 11.03
C LEU A 69 12.43 8.15 11.91
N GLY A 70 13.57 8.51 11.34
CA GLY A 70 14.70 9.11 12.04
C GLY A 70 15.75 8.13 12.59
N ALA A 71 15.83 6.91 12.04
CA ALA A 71 16.85 5.95 12.42
C ALA A 71 18.27 6.44 12.12
N ASN A 72 19.18 6.21 13.06
CA ASN A 72 20.60 6.48 12.86
C ASN A 72 21.29 5.41 12.01
N LYS A 73 22.51 5.71 11.56
CA LYS A 73 23.37 4.81 10.78
C LYS A 73 23.46 3.39 11.36
N LYS A 74 23.70 3.25 12.67
CA LYS A 74 23.90 1.93 13.30
C LYS A 74 22.66 1.04 13.19
N THR A 75 21.48 1.64 13.32
CA THR A 75 20.20 0.92 13.24
C THR A 75 19.95 0.46 11.80
N ILE A 76 20.16 1.34 10.83
CA ILE A 76 20.03 1.04 9.40
C ILE A 76 21.00 -0.08 8.98
N GLU A 77 22.26 -0.02 9.41
CA GLU A 77 23.26 -1.05 9.11
C GLU A 77 22.94 -2.39 9.76
N ALA A 78 22.47 -2.38 11.00
CA ALA A 78 22.09 -3.60 11.73
C ALA A 78 20.94 -4.33 11.03
N VAL A 79 19.91 -3.60 10.58
CA VAL A 79 18.81 -4.16 9.79
C VAL A 79 19.35 -4.82 8.52
N TYR A 80 20.23 -4.15 7.77
CA TYR A 80 20.76 -4.76 6.56
C TYR A 80 21.51 -6.06 6.84
N GLN A 81 22.34 -6.11 7.88
CA GLN A 81 23.08 -7.32 8.24
C GLN A 81 22.17 -8.50 8.62
N GLU A 82 21.04 -8.22 9.29
CA GLU A 82 20.08 -9.26 9.68
C GLU A 82 19.40 -9.92 8.48
N TYR A 83 19.13 -9.15 7.42
CA TYR A 83 18.41 -9.67 6.24
C TYR A 83 19.31 -10.43 5.27
N ILE A 84 20.61 -10.14 5.20
CA ILE A 84 21.54 -10.75 4.23
C ILE A 84 21.47 -12.29 4.19
N PRO A 85 21.47 -13.03 5.33
CA PRO A 85 21.52 -14.50 5.31
C PRO A 85 20.35 -15.18 4.59
N MET A 86 19.18 -14.54 4.51
CA MET A 86 18.01 -15.10 3.81
C MET A 86 17.93 -14.70 2.32
N GLN A 87 18.74 -13.73 1.87
CA GLN A 87 18.59 -13.20 0.52
C GLN A 87 19.07 -14.17 -0.56
N ARG A 88 18.30 -14.23 -1.65
CA ARG A 88 18.69 -14.90 -2.88
C ARG A 88 19.59 -13.96 -3.70
N PRO A 89 20.77 -14.41 -4.16
CA PRO A 89 21.62 -13.63 -5.04
C PRO A 89 20.92 -13.25 -6.34
N ALA A 90 21.28 -12.09 -6.89
CA ALA A 90 20.92 -11.69 -8.24
C ALA A 90 21.43 -12.72 -9.25
N ILE A 91 20.64 -12.96 -10.29
CA ILE A 91 20.92 -13.98 -11.31
C ILE A 91 21.07 -13.32 -12.68
N LYS A 92 21.91 -13.90 -13.54
CA LYS A 92 22.00 -13.44 -14.93
C LYS A 92 20.79 -13.93 -15.71
N SER A 93 20.12 -13.03 -16.41
CA SER A 93 18.99 -13.40 -17.27
C SER A 93 19.43 -14.16 -18.53
N PRO A 94 18.59 -15.05 -19.08
CA PRO A 94 18.93 -15.85 -20.27
C PRO A 94 19.22 -15.01 -21.51
N ASN A 95 18.45 -13.93 -21.72
CA ASN A 95 18.64 -12.96 -22.80
C ASN A 95 18.11 -11.59 -22.39
N ASN A 96 18.41 -10.57 -23.19
CA ASN A 96 17.96 -9.19 -22.96
C ASN A 96 16.46 -9.03 -23.28
N ILE A 97 15.85 -8.04 -22.63
CA ILE A 97 14.53 -7.50 -22.96
C ILE A 97 14.70 -6.22 -23.78
N SER A 98 13.92 -6.10 -24.84
CA SER A 98 13.77 -4.94 -25.71
C SER A 98 12.28 -4.65 -25.95
N SER A 99 11.97 -3.58 -26.66
CA SER A 99 10.57 -3.24 -26.96
C SER A 99 9.87 -4.32 -27.80
N GLU A 100 10.62 -5.05 -28.63
CA GLU A 100 10.09 -6.10 -29.50
C GLU A 100 9.70 -7.38 -28.76
N ASN A 101 10.33 -7.68 -27.62
CA ASN A 101 10.08 -8.90 -26.84
C ASN A 101 9.60 -8.61 -25.40
N PHE A 102 9.22 -7.37 -25.10
CA PHE A 102 8.83 -6.92 -23.76
C PHE A 102 7.78 -7.82 -23.11
N THR A 103 6.79 -8.29 -23.87
CA THR A 103 5.69 -9.12 -23.37
C THR A 103 6.01 -10.62 -23.30
N THR A 104 7.08 -11.06 -23.96
CA THR A 104 7.38 -12.48 -24.18
C THR A 104 7.70 -13.25 -22.90
N HIS A 105 8.37 -12.59 -21.93
CA HIS A 105 8.89 -13.25 -20.72
C HIS A 105 8.20 -12.77 -19.43
N LEU A 106 7.01 -12.16 -19.54
CA LEU A 106 6.30 -11.65 -18.38
C LEU A 106 5.88 -12.78 -17.42
N GLY A 107 6.21 -12.64 -16.14
CA GLY A 107 5.96 -13.63 -15.09
C GLY A 107 7.10 -14.63 -14.83
N ASP A 108 8.20 -14.52 -15.58
CA ASP A 108 9.40 -15.34 -15.39
C ASP A 108 10.47 -14.56 -14.61
N ASP A 109 10.74 -14.97 -13.36
CA ASP A 109 11.72 -14.31 -12.50
C ASP A 109 13.17 -14.49 -12.97
N GLN A 110 13.44 -15.40 -13.91
CA GLN A 110 14.75 -15.48 -14.55
C GLN A 110 15.09 -14.22 -15.37
N TYR A 111 14.08 -13.46 -15.79
CA TYR A 111 14.24 -12.25 -16.59
C TYR A 111 14.27 -10.95 -15.77
N TYR A 112 14.29 -11.03 -14.44
CA TYR A 112 14.28 -9.84 -13.58
C TYR A 112 15.41 -8.85 -13.89
N GLU A 113 16.66 -9.31 -14.00
CA GLU A 113 17.80 -8.43 -14.34
C GLU A 113 17.69 -7.85 -15.76
N ALA A 114 17.16 -8.62 -16.72
CA ALA A 114 16.92 -8.10 -18.07
C ALA A 114 15.82 -7.03 -18.09
N TYR A 115 14.74 -7.18 -17.33
CA TYR A 115 13.72 -6.14 -17.16
C TYR A 115 14.27 -4.91 -16.41
N LYS A 116 15.14 -5.09 -15.40
CA LYS A 116 15.86 -3.96 -14.75
C LYS A 116 16.65 -3.18 -15.78
N ALA A 117 17.45 -3.86 -16.61
CA ALA A 117 18.23 -3.21 -17.66
C ALA A 117 17.33 -2.47 -18.67
N PHE A 118 16.22 -3.08 -19.07
CA PHE A 118 15.25 -2.46 -19.98
C PHE A 118 14.63 -1.17 -19.42
N PHE A 119 14.11 -1.21 -18.19
CA PHE A 119 13.52 -0.04 -17.56
C PHE A 119 14.56 1.03 -17.22
N ARG A 120 15.79 0.64 -16.90
CA ARG A 120 16.90 1.57 -16.68
C ARG A 120 17.15 2.43 -17.93
N GLU A 121 17.27 1.81 -19.10
CA GLU A 121 17.49 2.58 -20.34
C GLU A 121 16.28 3.43 -20.71
N ASN A 122 15.05 2.90 -20.57
CA ASN A 122 13.83 3.67 -20.85
C ASN A 122 13.63 4.86 -19.89
N ILE A 123 13.88 4.70 -18.59
CA ILE A 123 13.77 5.79 -17.61
C ILE A 123 14.83 6.87 -17.87
N LYS A 124 16.05 6.45 -18.23
CA LYS A 124 17.13 7.38 -18.57
C LYS A 124 16.82 8.22 -19.82
N ASP A 125 16.14 7.63 -20.80
CA ASP A 125 15.77 8.29 -22.06
C ASP A 125 14.49 9.14 -21.94
N LYS A 126 13.42 8.57 -21.39
CA LYS A 126 12.06 9.12 -21.43
C LYS A 126 11.58 9.75 -20.11
N GLY A 127 12.27 9.46 -19.01
CA GLY A 127 11.85 9.82 -17.66
C GLY A 127 10.77 8.90 -17.07
N ILE A 128 10.60 8.96 -15.75
CA ILE A 128 9.74 8.06 -14.97
C ILE A 128 8.26 8.16 -15.39
N ALA A 129 7.71 9.38 -15.50
CA ALA A 129 6.29 9.59 -15.83
C ALA A 129 5.91 8.93 -17.17
N THR A 130 6.70 9.18 -18.21
CA THR A 130 6.49 8.59 -19.54
C THR A 130 6.56 7.06 -19.51
N VAL A 131 7.51 6.50 -18.76
CA VAL A 131 7.67 5.05 -18.64
C VAL A 131 6.49 4.39 -17.92
N LEU A 132 5.96 5.03 -16.87
CA LEU A 132 4.74 4.55 -16.20
C LEU A 132 3.56 4.54 -17.15
N GLU A 133 3.33 5.64 -17.87
CA GLU A 133 2.24 5.73 -18.84
C GLU A 133 2.37 4.69 -19.95
N GLU A 134 3.56 4.54 -20.53
CA GLU A 134 3.79 3.63 -21.65
C GLU A 134 3.71 2.15 -21.25
N PHE A 135 4.39 1.75 -20.18
CA PHE A 135 4.61 0.34 -19.85
C PHE A 135 3.71 -0.21 -18.74
N ILE A 136 2.96 0.63 -18.03
CA ILE A 136 2.00 0.17 -17.01
C ILE A 136 0.57 0.51 -17.38
N PHE A 137 0.29 1.76 -17.80
CA PHE A 137 -1.09 2.25 -17.92
C PHE A 137 -1.64 2.26 -19.35
N SER A 138 -0.79 2.19 -20.37
CA SER A 138 -1.26 2.20 -21.76
C SER A 138 -2.14 0.99 -22.07
N PRO A 139 -3.10 1.12 -23.01
CA PRO A 139 -3.87 -0.02 -23.49
C PRO A 139 -2.98 -1.16 -24.01
N SER A 140 -1.90 -0.85 -24.74
CA SER A 140 -0.95 -1.85 -25.26
C SER A 140 -0.15 -2.58 -24.18
N ALA A 141 0.06 -1.96 -23.02
CA ALA A 141 0.70 -2.62 -21.88
C ALA A 141 -0.24 -3.55 -21.10
N ASN A 142 -1.53 -3.57 -21.44
CA ASN A 142 -2.53 -4.33 -20.70
C ASN A 142 -3.34 -5.29 -21.56
N VAL A 143 -3.61 -4.93 -22.82
CA VAL A 143 -4.45 -5.67 -23.75
C VAL A 143 -3.73 -5.83 -25.09
N SER A 144 -3.61 -7.07 -25.56
CA SER A 144 -3.07 -7.43 -26.87
C SER A 144 -4.03 -8.38 -27.59
N PRO A 145 -4.58 -7.98 -28.75
CA PRO A 145 -5.41 -8.88 -29.58
C PRO A 145 -4.62 -10.07 -30.16
N ALA A 146 -3.30 -9.96 -30.23
CA ALA A 146 -2.43 -10.94 -30.87
C ALA A 146 -1.90 -12.01 -29.90
N GLU A 147 -1.99 -11.78 -28.58
CA GLU A 147 -1.44 -12.66 -27.56
C GLU A 147 -2.53 -13.42 -26.82
N GLU A 148 -2.35 -14.74 -26.66
CA GLU A 148 -3.25 -15.57 -25.85
C GLU A 148 -3.18 -15.16 -24.37
N LYS A 149 -1.98 -14.84 -23.88
CA LYS A 149 -1.76 -14.29 -22.54
C LYS A 149 -1.63 -12.78 -22.63
N GLN A 150 -2.53 -12.06 -21.97
CA GLN A 150 -2.51 -10.61 -21.98
C GLN A 150 -1.29 -10.06 -21.22
N PRO A 151 -0.67 -8.94 -21.67
CA PRO A 151 0.45 -8.34 -20.95
C PRO A 151 0.10 -7.96 -19.51
N ALA A 152 -1.07 -7.34 -19.31
CA ALA A 152 -1.70 -7.08 -18.01
C ALA A 152 -0.80 -6.36 -16.99
N MET A 153 0.01 -5.39 -17.41
CA MET A 153 1.02 -4.77 -16.55
C MET A 153 0.45 -4.04 -15.32
N LEU A 154 -0.72 -3.41 -15.42
CA LEU A 154 -1.38 -2.82 -14.25
C LEU A 154 -1.79 -3.88 -13.22
N LYS A 155 -2.28 -5.03 -13.69
CA LYS A 155 -2.63 -6.16 -12.80
C LYS A 155 -1.39 -6.68 -12.10
N ARG A 156 -0.29 -6.82 -12.85
CA ARG A 156 1.00 -7.24 -12.31
C ARG A 156 1.56 -6.24 -11.30
N LEU A 157 1.40 -4.93 -11.53
CA LEU A 157 1.76 -3.88 -10.56
C LEU A 157 1.02 -4.05 -9.22
N LEU A 158 -0.23 -4.53 -9.23
CA LEU A 158 -1.06 -4.74 -8.05
C LEU A 158 -1.05 -6.19 -7.51
N SER A 159 -0.28 -7.09 -8.14
CA SER A 159 -0.21 -8.51 -7.77
C SER A 159 0.76 -8.78 -6.62
N GLY A 160 0.84 -10.04 -6.17
CA GLY A 160 1.82 -10.48 -5.16
C GLY A 160 1.64 -9.73 -3.84
N LEU A 161 0.40 -9.59 -3.37
CA LEU A 161 0.05 -8.74 -2.21
C LEU A 161 0.58 -7.31 -2.37
N VAL A 162 0.35 -6.72 -3.54
CA VAL A 162 0.69 -5.32 -3.90
C VAL A 162 2.17 -4.93 -3.72
N HIS A 163 3.09 -5.90 -3.69
CA HIS A 163 4.52 -5.60 -3.53
C HIS A 163 5.14 -4.77 -4.66
N PRO A 164 4.81 -4.99 -5.96
CA PRO A 164 5.38 -4.17 -7.02
C PRO A 164 4.99 -2.69 -6.89
N ILE A 165 3.72 -2.37 -6.57
CA ILE A 165 3.30 -0.99 -6.30
C ILE A 165 3.96 -0.42 -5.05
N ILE A 166 4.17 -1.21 -3.99
CA ILE A 166 4.93 -0.77 -2.80
C ILE A 166 6.36 -0.39 -3.20
N HIS A 167 7.04 -1.28 -3.93
CA HIS A 167 8.44 -1.11 -4.29
C HIS A 167 8.64 0.09 -5.23
N THR A 168 7.82 0.19 -6.29
CA THR A 168 7.81 1.37 -7.16
C THR A 168 7.43 2.63 -6.38
N GLY A 169 6.46 2.54 -5.46
CA GLY A 169 5.99 3.64 -4.63
C GLY A 169 7.09 4.29 -3.79
N TYR A 170 7.92 3.49 -3.11
CA TYR A 170 9.12 3.98 -2.44
C TYR A 170 10.07 4.72 -3.40
N GLY A 171 10.25 4.20 -4.62
CA GLY A 171 11.03 4.84 -5.66
C GLY A 171 10.51 6.22 -6.04
N LEU A 172 9.20 6.36 -6.23
CA LEU A 172 8.55 7.62 -6.57
C LEU A 172 8.55 8.61 -5.39
N GLU A 173 8.28 8.12 -4.18
CA GLU A 173 8.18 8.96 -2.99
C GLU A 173 9.52 9.60 -2.63
N PHE A 174 10.60 8.81 -2.63
CA PHE A 174 11.92 9.24 -2.21
C PHE A 174 12.80 9.76 -3.35
N GLY A 175 12.26 9.83 -4.58
CA GLY A 175 13.03 10.27 -5.74
C GLY A 175 14.21 9.35 -6.05
N LEU A 176 13.98 8.03 -6.02
CA LEU A 176 14.98 6.98 -6.25
C LEU A 176 14.70 6.27 -7.59
N PRO A 177 15.32 6.70 -8.71
CA PRO A 177 15.11 6.08 -10.02
C PRO A 177 15.48 4.60 -10.05
N GLY A 178 16.53 4.19 -9.33
CA GLY A 178 16.98 2.79 -9.26
C GLY A 178 15.92 1.88 -8.62
N MET A 179 15.26 2.36 -7.57
CA MET A 179 14.17 1.61 -6.93
C MET A 179 12.89 1.61 -7.77
N THR A 180 12.64 2.68 -8.54
CA THR A 180 11.55 2.70 -9.53
C THR A 180 11.78 1.63 -10.60
N VAL A 181 13.01 1.51 -11.13
CA VAL A 181 13.42 0.45 -12.08
C VAL A 181 13.18 -0.94 -11.48
N GLU A 182 13.60 -1.17 -10.23
CA GLU A 182 13.39 -2.44 -9.54
C GLU A 182 11.91 -2.79 -9.41
N GLY A 183 11.06 -1.86 -8.99
CA GLY A 183 9.62 -2.11 -8.84
C GLY A 183 8.90 -2.39 -10.17
N LEU A 184 9.29 -1.71 -11.25
CA LEU A 184 8.74 -2.00 -12.59
C LEU A 184 9.19 -3.36 -13.11
N ALA A 185 10.47 -3.71 -12.92
CA ALA A 185 10.98 -5.04 -13.24
C ALA A 185 10.31 -6.12 -12.38
N GLN A 186 10.04 -5.82 -11.11
CA GLN A 186 9.30 -6.68 -10.19
C GLN A 186 7.89 -6.95 -10.71
N ALA A 187 7.18 -5.91 -11.18
CA ALA A 187 5.87 -6.09 -11.82
C ALA A 187 5.97 -7.02 -13.04
N SER A 188 6.95 -6.81 -13.92
CA SER A 188 7.13 -7.65 -15.11
C SER A 188 7.31 -9.15 -14.81
N VAL A 189 7.93 -9.51 -13.67
CA VAL A 189 8.17 -10.91 -13.29
C VAL A 189 7.11 -11.52 -12.37
N HIS A 190 6.11 -10.75 -11.95
CA HIS A 190 4.94 -11.29 -11.25
C HIS A 190 3.94 -11.92 -12.20
N HIS A 191 3.16 -12.90 -11.74
CA HIS A 191 2.07 -13.49 -12.52
C HIS A 191 0.85 -12.56 -12.60
N ASP A 192 0.10 -12.62 -13.71
CA ASP A 192 -1.25 -12.05 -13.75
C ASP A 192 -2.21 -13.00 -13.00
N GLN A 193 -2.64 -12.58 -11.81
CA GLN A 193 -3.62 -13.30 -10.99
C GLN A 193 -4.93 -12.53 -10.82
N LEU A 194 -5.07 -11.33 -11.39
CA LEU A 194 -6.19 -10.41 -11.09
C LEU A 194 -7.19 -10.26 -12.25
N GLU A 195 -7.18 -11.19 -13.21
CA GLU A 195 -7.95 -11.06 -14.46
C GLU A 195 -9.43 -10.72 -14.25
N LEU A 196 -10.09 -11.37 -13.28
CA LEU A 196 -11.52 -11.20 -13.03
C LEU A 196 -11.90 -9.87 -12.37
N LEU A 197 -10.92 -9.11 -11.87
CA LEU A 197 -11.16 -7.75 -11.33
C LEU A 197 -10.99 -6.68 -12.42
N PHE A 198 -10.25 -6.96 -13.50
CA PHE A 198 -9.93 -5.99 -14.54
C PHE A 198 -10.15 -6.61 -15.93
N PRO A 199 -11.41 -6.68 -16.41
CA PRO A 199 -11.67 -7.14 -17.77
C PRO A 199 -11.00 -6.21 -18.79
N PRO A 200 -10.68 -6.67 -20.00
CA PRO A 200 -10.06 -5.83 -21.03
C PRO A 200 -10.77 -4.48 -21.28
N SER A 201 -12.10 -4.45 -21.11
CA SER A 201 -12.92 -3.24 -21.21
C SER A 201 -12.55 -2.12 -20.22
N PHE A 202 -11.77 -2.41 -19.17
CA PHE A 202 -11.21 -1.37 -18.28
C PHE A 202 -10.22 -0.44 -18.98
N PHE A 203 -9.60 -0.90 -20.06
CA PHE A 203 -8.58 -0.18 -20.82
C PHE A 203 -9.11 0.33 -22.17
N GLU A 204 -10.38 0.06 -22.48
CA GLU A 204 -11.02 0.59 -23.66
C GLU A 204 -11.36 2.08 -23.45
N PRO A 205 -11.16 2.95 -24.47
CA PRO A 205 -11.59 4.33 -24.38
C PRO A 205 -13.10 4.39 -24.12
N VAL A 206 -13.52 5.00 -23.02
CA VAL A 206 -14.94 5.24 -22.77
C VAL A 206 -15.41 6.25 -23.80
N ASP A 207 -16.31 5.84 -24.70
CA ASP A 207 -16.97 6.75 -25.63
C ASP A 207 -17.77 7.78 -24.80
N PRO A 208 -17.45 9.09 -24.89
CA PRO A 208 -18.16 10.13 -24.14
C PRO A 208 -19.68 10.15 -24.42
N LEU A 209 -20.11 9.58 -25.54
CA LEU A 209 -21.53 9.43 -25.89
C LEU A 209 -22.17 8.21 -25.22
N ALA A 210 -21.41 7.12 -25.02
CA ALA A 210 -21.89 5.91 -24.35
C ALA A 210 -22.12 6.14 -22.85
N ASP A 211 -21.30 6.96 -22.18
CA ASP A 211 -21.51 7.37 -20.78
C ASP A 211 -22.79 8.21 -20.59
N LYS A 212 -23.14 9.02 -21.58
CA LYS A 212 -24.41 9.77 -21.57
C LYS A 212 -25.62 8.88 -21.84
N LEU A 213 -25.46 7.82 -22.62
CA LEU A 213 -26.54 6.88 -22.97
C LEU A 213 -26.76 5.83 -21.86
N SER A 214 -25.71 5.33 -21.23
CA SER A 214 -25.80 4.41 -20.08
C SER A 214 -26.47 5.07 -18.87
N ALA A 215 -26.23 6.37 -18.66
CA ALA A 215 -26.93 7.18 -17.66
C ALA A 215 -28.45 7.35 -17.93
N ASN A 216 -28.89 7.14 -19.18
CA ASN A 216 -30.28 7.33 -19.64
C ASN A 216 -31.05 6.03 -19.89
N LEU A 217 -30.39 4.86 -19.86
CA LEU A 217 -31.02 3.55 -20.11
C LEU A 217 -31.55 2.84 -18.85
N THR A 218 -31.51 3.49 -17.68
CA THR A 218 -32.27 3.04 -16.50
C THR A 218 -33.74 3.42 -16.67
N LEU A 219 -34.49 2.55 -17.36
CA LEU A 219 -35.94 2.63 -17.53
C LEU A 219 -36.68 2.27 -16.22
N HIS A 220 -36.51 3.07 -15.18
CA HIS A 220 -37.49 3.23 -14.10
C HIS A 220 -37.39 4.67 -13.57
N PRO A 221 -38.38 5.54 -13.84
CA PRO A 221 -38.40 6.89 -13.30
C PRO A 221 -38.95 6.84 -11.87
N GLU A 222 -38.12 6.37 -10.94
CA GLU A 222 -38.25 6.84 -9.55
C GLU A 222 -37.63 8.24 -9.49
N PRO A 223 -38.23 9.20 -8.75
CA PRO A 223 -37.73 10.55 -8.68
C PRO A 223 -36.28 10.50 -8.17
N ARG A 224 -35.34 10.90 -9.04
CA ARG A 224 -33.93 11.09 -8.68
C ARG A 224 -33.87 12.29 -7.73
N ASP A 225 -33.99 12.01 -6.43
CA ASP A 225 -33.37 12.86 -5.42
C ASP A 225 -31.91 13.05 -5.81
N THR A 226 -31.42 14.27 -5.62
CA THR A 226 -30.05 14.72 -5.91
C THR A 226 -29.02 13.67 -5.48
N LYS A 227 -28.59 12.79 -6.39
CA LYS A 227 -27.70 11.67 -6.04
C LYS A 227 -26.36 12.22 -5.54
N THR A 228 -26.14 12.07 -4.25
CA THR A 228 -24.82 12.11 -3.63
C THR A 228 -23.93 11.10 -4.34
N GLU A 229 -22.70 11.51 -4.62
CA GLU A 229 -21.67 10.64 -5.19
C GLU A 229 -21.41 9.45 -4.26
N THR A 230 -21.21 8.23 -4.81
CA THR A 230 -20.92 7.04 -4.01
C THR A 230 -19.55 7.16 -3.32
N HIS A 231 -19.56 7.11 -1.99
CA HIS A 231 -18.36 7.09 -1.15
C HIS A 231 -17.84 5.64 -1.00
N ALA A 232 -16.54 5.46 -0.73
CA ALA A 232 -15.96 4.14 -0.48
C ALA A 232 -16.66 3.40 0.69
N PHE A 233 -17.19 4.14 1.67
CA PHE A 233 -17.95 3.59 2.80
C PHE A 233 -19.31 3.03 2.37
N ASP A 234 -19.96 3.62 1.37
CA ASP A 234 -21.18 3.04 0.81
C ASP A 234 -20.88 1.67 0.20
N ILE A 235 -19.74 1.55 -0.47
CA ILE A 235 -19.29 0.27 -1.01
C ILE A 235 -19.02 -0.75 0.10
N LEU A 236 -18.33 -0.37 1.17
CA LEU A 236 -18.13 -1.25 2.34
C LEU A 236 -19.47 -1.75 2.90
N ALA A 237 -20.43 -0.84 3.08
CA ALA A 237 -21.75 -1.17 3.62
C ALA A 237 -22.53 -2.14 2.73
N ARG A 238 -22.49 -1.93 1.41
CA ARG A 238 -23.15 -2.79 0.43
C ARG A 238 -22.50 -4.17 0.37
N VAL A 239 -21.17 -4.23 0.35
CA VAL A 239 -20.41 -5.49 0.40
C VAL A 239 -20.69 -6.25 1.70
N LEU A 240 -20.82 -5.57 2.85
CA LEU A 240 -21.20 -6.19 4.14
C LEU A 240 -22.59 -6.83 4.14
N LYS A 241 -23.52 -6.30 3.35
CA LYS A 241 -24.91 -6.79 3.24
C LYS A 241 -25.08 -7.85 2.17
N ASP A 242 -24.04 -8.12 1.38
CA ASP A 242 -24.10 -9.08 0.29
C ASP A 242 -23.87 -10.51 0.80
N ASP A 243 -24.95 -11.24 1.00
CA ASP A 243 -24.93 -12.65 1.42
C ASP A 243 -24.59 -13.62 0.27
N THR A 244 -24.38 -13.13 -0.96
CA THR A 244 -24.00 -13.96 -2.11
C THR A 244 -22.50 -14.19 -2.21
N LEU A 245 -21.69 -13.42 -1.48
CA LEU A 245 -20.24 -13.54 -1.46
C LEU A 245 -19.81 -14.85 -0.80
N LYS A 246 -18.92 -15.58 -1.46
CA LYS A 246 -18.36 -16.84 -0.96
C LYS A 246 -17.03 -16.60 -0.25
N PHE A 247 -16.81 -17.28 0.87
CA PHE A 247 -15.58 -17.16 1.63
C PHE A 247 -14.78 -18.47 1.54
N PRO A 248 -13.52 -18.41 1.07
CA PRO A 248 -12.64 -19.58 1.09
C PRO A 248 -12.27 -19.96 2.53
N ASP A 249 -11.84 -21.20 2.74
CA ASP A 249 -11.11 -21.56 3.95
C ASP A 249 -9.79 -20.79 3.96
N SER A 250 -9.54 -19.98 5.01
CA SER A 250 -8.33 -19.16 5.12
C SER A 250 -7.04 -19.97 5.28
N SER A 251 -7.13 -21.27 5.52
CA SER A 251 -6.00 -22.20 5.56
C SER A 251 -5.59 -22.73 4.18
N ASP A 252 -6.43 -22.55 3.16
CA ASP A 252 -6.10 -22.95 1.80
C ASP A 252 -5.10 -21.95 1.19
N PRO A 253 -3.92 -22.37 0.69
CA PRO A 253 -2.93 -21.46 0.10
C PRO A 253 -3.46 -20.70 -1.14
N GLU A 254 -4.54 -21.16 -1.78
CA GLU A 254 -5.17 -20.54 -2.94
C GLU A 254 -6.42 -19.69 -2.59
N PHE A 255 -6.65 -19.39 -1.30
CA PHE A 255 -7.84 -18.67 -0.83
C PHE A 255 -8.12 -17.36 -1.63
N PHE A 256 -7.07 -16.61 -1.96
CA PHE A 256 -7.21 -15.41 -2.77
C PHE A 256 -7.67 -15.72 -4.19
N ALA A 257 -7.08 -16.72 -4.85
CA ALA A 257 -7.48 -17.14 -6.19
C ALA A 257 -8.94 -17.62 -6.25
N TYR A 258 -9.41 -18.35 -5.23
CA TYR A 258 -10.83 -18.72 -5.13
C TYR A 258 -11.75 -17.53 -4.97
N THR A 259 -11.34 -16.55 -4.16
CA THR A 259 -12.11 -15.31 -3.99
C THR A 259 -12.29 -14.59 -5.32
N LEU A 260 -11.23 -14.51 -6.13
CA LEU A 260 -11.30 -13.89 -7.45
C LEU A 260 -12.18 -14.69 -8.40
N ARG A 261 -12.03 -16.02 -8.44
CA ARG A 261 -12.85 -16.91 -9.27
C ARG A 261 -14.34 -16.76 -8.97
N ASP A 262 -14.68 -16.76 -7.69
CA ASP A 262 -16.06 -16.91 -7.24
C ASP A 262 -16.77 -15.55 -7.05
N ASN A 263 -16.02 -14.50 -6.68
CA ASN A 263 -16.59 -13.19 -6.35
C ASN A 263 -16.09 -12.05 -7.26
N GLY A 264 -15.10 -12.27 -8.14
CA GLY A 264 -14.43 -11.20 -8.88
C GLY A 264 -15.37 -10.30 -9.68
N LYS A 265 -16.38 -10.88 -10.36
CA LYS A 265 -17.40 -10.12 -11.09
C LYS A 265 -18.28 -9.27 -10.17
N THR A 266 -18.67 -9.82 -9.03
CA THR A 266 -19.48 -9.10 -8.03
C THR A 266 -18.70 -7.93 -7.43
N LEU A 267 -17.44 -8.18 -7.05
CA LEU A 267 -16.53 -7.15 -6.52
C LEU A 267 -16.29 -6.04 -7.53
N LEU A 268 -16.09 -6.39 -8.80
CA LEU A 268 -16.01 -5.41 -9.88
C LEU A 268 -17.29 -4.57 -10.02
N GLY A 269 -18.46 -5.19 -9.88
CA GLY A 269 -19.74 -4.50 -9.87
C GLY A 269 -19.86 -3.47 -8.74
N TYR A 270 -19.31 -3.75 -7.56
CA TYR A 270 -19.20 -2.79 -6.47
C TYR A 270 -18.21 -1.67 -6.77
N THR A 271 -17.00 -2.01 -7.22
CA THR A 271 -15.99 -1.02 -7.60
C THR A 271 -16.51 -0.05 -8.66
N ASN A 272 -17.32 -0.51 -9.62
CA ASN A 272 -17.89 0.34 -10.67
C ASN A 272 -18.92 1.36 -10.17
N GLN A 273 -19.46 1.18 -8.97
CA GLN A 273 -20.34 2.17 -8.34
C GLN A 273 -19.55 3.35 -7.76
N TRP A 274 -18.26 3.16 -7.48
CA TRP A 274 -17.34 4.16 -6.98
C TRP A 274 -16.69 4.91 -8.15
N THR A 275 -17.27 6.06 -8.50
CA THR A 275 -16.86 6.88 -9.63
C THR A 275 -15.87 7.97 -9.20
N LEU A 276 -14.95 8.34 -10.08
CA LEU A 276 -13.92 9.35 -9.81
C LEU A 276 -13.87 10.37 -10.94
N GLY A 277 -14.04 11.66 -10.62
CA GLY A 277 -13.79 12.76 -11.53
C GLY A 277 -12.32 13.22 -11.51
N PRO A 278 -11.81 13.89 -12.55
CA PRO A 278 -10.40 14.33 -12.60
C PRO A 278 -9.95 15.24 -11.46
N LYS A 279 -10.88 15.90 -10.77
CA LYS A 279 -10.58 16.81 -9.63
C LYS A 279 -10.66 16.10 -8.27
N ASP A 280 -11.09 14.85 -8.24
CA ASP A 280 -11.41 14.13 -7.00
C ASP A 280 -10.26 13.26 -6.49
N VAL A 281 -9.14 13.22 -7.18
CA VAL A 281 -8.01 12.30 -6.93
C VAL A 281 -7.57 12.29 -5.46
N ASN A 282 -7.30 13.47 -4.87
CA ASN A 282 -6.86 13.56 -3.48
C ASN A 282 -7.93 13.07 -2.49
N ARG A 283 -9.20 13.47 -2.70
CA ARG A 283 -10.31 13.02 -1.87
C ARG A 283 -10.50 11.51 -1.97
N LYS A 284 -10.36 10.94 -3.17
CA LYS A 284 -10.53 9.51 -3.42
C LYS A 284 -9.36 8.68 -2.89
N ILE A 285 -8.16 9.25 -2.86
CA ILE A 285 -7.03 8.68 -2.11
C ILE A 285 -7.34 8.68 -0.60
N GLU A 286 -7.85 9.80 -0.05
CA GLU A 286 -8.29 9.86 1.35
C GLU A 286 -9.34 8.77 1.65
N GLU A 287 -10.37 8.63 0.80
CA GLU A 287 -11.38 7.58 0.94
C GLU A 287 -10.77 6.17 1.05
N LEU A 288 -9.77 5.85 0.20
CA LEU A 288 -9.07 4.57 0.23
C LEU A 288 -8.22 4.38 1.50
N GLN A 289 -7.55 5.44 1.98
CA GLN A 289 -6.73 5.38 3.19
C GLN A 289 -7.58 5.18 4.45
N TRP A 290 -8.71 5.87 4.56
CA TRP A 290 -9.71 5.63 5.61
C TRP A 290 -10.30 4.23 5.52
N MET A 291 -10.75 3.83 4.31
CA MET A 291 -11.32 2.51 4.07
C MET A 291 -10.35 1.41 4.51
N ASN A 292 -9.10 1.42 4.01
CA ASN A 292 -8.10 0.41 4.36
C ASN A 292 -7.76 0.42 5.86
N THR A 293 -7.79 1.58 6.52
CA THR A 293 -7.62 1.67 7.98
C THR A 293 -8.77 1.00 8.73
N ILE A 294 -10.02 1.15 8.27
CA ILE A 294 -11.19 0.46 8.85
C ILE A 294 -11.07 -1.07 8.66
N LEU A 295 -10.70 -1.51 7.46
CA LEU A 295 -10.50 -2.93 7.12
C LEU A 295 -9.47 -3.61 8.03
N TYR A 296 -8.43 -2.90 8.42
CA TYR A 296 -7.40 -3.40 9.32
C TYR A 296 -7.77 -3.24 10.80
N ALA A 297 -7.99 -2.01 11.26
CA ALA A 297 -8.05 -1.67 12.67
C ALA A 297 -9.40 -2.06 13.29
N ILE A 298 -10.51 -1.67 12.66
CA ILE A 298 -11.84 -1.93 13.22
C ILE A 298 -12.21 -3.40 13.03
N ALA A 299 -11.93 -3.96 11.84
CA ALA A 299 -12.22 -5.36 11.56
C ALA A 299 -11.34 -6.33 12.38
N GLY A 300 -10.11 -5.92 12.72
CA GLY A 300 -9.20 -6.65 13.60
C GLY A 300 -9.49 -6.49 15.09
N PHE A 301 -10.36 -5.55 15.48
CA PHE A 301 -10.68 -5.27 16.87
C PHE A 301 -11.91 -6.05 17.35
N ARG A 302 -11.77 -6.69 18.52
CA ARG A 302 -12.89 -7.33 19.25
C ARG A 302 -12.74 -7.07 20.74
N PRO A 303 -13.76 -6.51 21.42
CA PRO A 303 -13.70 -6.25 22.86
C PRO A 303 -13.29 -7.50 23.67
N GLY A 304 -12.31 -7.33 24.57
CA GLY A 304 -11.81 -8.41 25.42
C GLY A 304 -10.99 -9.49 24.70
N LYS A 305 -10.58 -9.27 23.45
CA LYS A 305 -9.71 -10.18 22.68
C LYS A 305 -8.42 -9.46 22.28
N LYS A 306 -7.36 -10.25 22.02
CA LYS A 306 -6.13 -9.73 21.42
C LYS A 306 -6.47 -9.15 20.04
N PHE A 307 -5.89 -7.98 19.74
CA PHE A 307 -6.05 -7.35 18.43
C PHE A 307 -5.50 -8.26 17.33
N TYR A 308 -6.32 -8.51 16.31
CA TYR A 308 -5.93 -9.28 15.14
C TYR A 308 -5.32 -8.34 14.10
N ALA A 309 -4.00 -8.18 14.17
CA ALA A 309 -3.23 -7.41 13.21
C ALA A 309 -3.10 -8.22 11.90
N ASP A 310 -4.09 -8.16 11.01
CA ASP A 310 -4.09 -8.95 9.78
C ASP A 310 -2.96 -8.52 8.82
N PHE A 311 -2.14 -9.49 8.41
CA PHE A 311 -1.00 -9.30 7.50
C PHE A 311 -1.41 -8.69 6.16
N PHE A 312 -2.49 -9.17 5.56
CA PHE A 312 -2.93 -8.76 4.23
C PHE A 312 -3.53 -7.37 4.25
N HIS A 313 -4.36 -7.05 5.26
CA HIS A 313 -4.93 -5.71 5.40
C HIS A 313 -3.88 -4.64 5.74
N MET A 314 -2.84 -4.97 6.51
CA MET A 314 -1.75 -4.03 6.74
C MET A 314 -1.01 -3.66 5.44
N HIS A 315 -0.84 -4.60 4.50
CA HIS A 315 -0.27 -4.28 3.18
C HIS A 315 -1.11 -3.26 2.40
N LEU A 316 -2.42 -3.25 2.60
CA LEU A 316 -3.31 -2.23 2.02
C LEU A 316 -3.08 -0.84 2.67
N ILE A 317 -2.75 -0.78 3.96
CA ILE A 317 -2.40 0.49 4.63
C ILE A 317 -1.04 1.00 4.15
N THR A 318 -0.04 0.13 4.13
CA THR A 318 1.33 0.52 3.76
C THR A 318 1.44 0.88 2.28
N SER A 319 0.70 0.20 1.40
CA SER A 319 0.66 0.54 -0.02
C SER A 319 -0.18 1.78 -0.34
N SER A 320 -1.27 2.06 0.39
CA SER A 320 -2.09 3.26 0.12
C SER A 320 -1.34 4.56 0.44
N LEU A 321 -0.25 4.46 1.19
CA LEU A 321 0.67 5.56 1.49
C LEU A 321 1.32 6.14 0.22
N PHE A 322 1.53 5.29 -0.80
CA PHE A 322 2.21 5.67 -2.03
C PHE A 322 1.28 6.17 -3.14
N LEU A 323 -0.06 6.09 -2.96
CA LEU A 323 -1.01 6.55 -3.98
C LEU A 323 -0.82 8.03 -4.36
N PRO A 324 -0.56 8.97 -3.43
CA PRO A 324 -0.18 10.34 -3.76
C PRO A 324 1.06 10.42 -4.66
N SER A 325 2.09 9.64 -4.34
CA SER A 325 3.34 9.61 -5.09
C SER A 325 3.13 9.08 -6.50
N PHE A 326 2.27 8.08 -6.72
CA PHE A 326 1.88 7.69 -8.07
C PHE A 326 1.08 8.77 -8.78
N ALA A 327 0.08 9.36 -8.11
CA ALA A 327 -0.76 10.38 -8.72
C ALA A 327 0.05 11.57 -9.26
N ALA A 328 1.14 11.95 -8.58
CA ALA A 328 2.06 12.99 -9.02
C ALA A 328 2.72 12.73 -10.40
N TYR A 329 2.86 11.47 -10.81
CA TYR A 329 3.50 11.07 -12.07
C TYR A 329 2.52 10.67 -13.17
N LEU A 330 1.23 10.54 -12.85
CA LEU A 330 0.22 10.00 -13.75
C LEU A 330 -0.74 11.07 -14.27
N THR A 331 -1.19 10.88 -15.49
CA THR A 331 -2.27 11.65 -16.11
C THR A 331 -3.62 11.31 -15.45
N PRO A 332 -4.65 12.19 -15.53
CA PRO A 332 -5.94 11.93 -14.90
C PRO A 332 -6.62 10.60 -15.26
N PRO A 333 -6.59 10.11 -16.51
CA PRO A 333 -7.12 8.78 -16.84
C PRO A 333 -6.39 7.66 -16.10
N SER A 334 -5.05 7.70 -16.08
CA SER A 334 -4.21 6.70 -15.40
C SER A 334 -4.35 6.77 -13.88
N GLN A 335 -4.54 7.96 -13.31
CA GLN A 335 -4.91 8.13 -11.90
C GLN A 335 -6.24 7.45 -11.57
N ALA A 336 -7.28 7.69 -12.38
CA ALA A 336 -8.58 7.05 -12.18
C ALA A 336 -8.49 5.52 -12.30
N LEU A 337 -7.72 5.04 -13.27
CA LEU A 337 -7.49 3.62 -13.48
C LEU A 337 -6.75 2.98 -12.30
N LEU A 338 -5.71 3.63 -11.79
CA LEU A 338 -4.98 3.19 -10.59
C LEU A 338 -5.92 3.09 -9.39
N LEU A 339 -6.66 4.15 -9.08
CA LEU A 339 -7.48 4.23 -7.88
C LEU A 339 -8.65 3.24 -7.91
N ARG A 340 -9.34 3.10 -9.05
CA ARG A 340 -10.39 2.09 -9.22
C ARG A 340 -9.82 0.68 -9.11
N SER A 341 -8.64 0.45 -9.68
CA SER A 341 -8.02 -0.88 -9.63
C SER A 341 -7.59 -1.24 -8.21
N TYR A 342 -7.03 -0.27 -7.50
CA TYR A 342 -6.63 -0.40 -6.11
C TYR A 342 -7.82 -0.67 -5.18
N MET A 343 -8.96 0.04 -5.36
CA MET A 343 -10.21 -0.25 -4.66
C MET A 343 -10.65 -1.71 -4.83
N ALA A 344 -10.63 -2.22 -6.07
CA ALA A 344 -11.02 -3.59 -6.35
C ALA A 344 -10.10 -4.61 -5.64
N VAL A 345 -8.78 -4.37 -5.63
CA VAL A 345 -7.82 -5.23 -4.91
C VAL A 345 -8.04 -5.17 -3.40
N SER A 346 -8.27 -3.99 -2.82
CA SER A 346 -8.58 -3.86 -1.39
C SER A 346 -9.82 -4.66 -1.00
N LEU A 347 -10.90 -4.55 -1.78
CA LEU A 347 -12.14 -5.32 -1.55
C LEU A 347 -11.91 -6.83 -1.71
N ALA A 348 -11.15 -7.24 -2.72
CA ALA A 348 -10.85 -8.65 -2.95
C ALA A 348 -10.06 -9.25 -1.78
N TRP A 349 -9.05 -8.56 -1.25
CA TRP A 349 -8.33 -9.01 -0.07
C TRP A 349 -9.23 -9.08 1.16
N TRP A 350 -10.05 -8.05 1.40
CA TRP A 350 -10.98 -8.07 2.53
C TRP A 350 -11.98 -9.23 2.48
N VAL A 351 -12.55 -9.51 1.31
CA VAL A 351 -13.44 -10.66 1.12
C VAL A 351 -12.67 -11.98 1.24
N ALA A 352 -11.45 -12.06 0.73
CA ALA A 352 -10.60 -13.24 0.86
C ALA A 352 -10.23 -13.54 2.32
N ARG A 353 -10.17 -12.52 3.17
CA ARG A 353 -10.00 -12.63 4.64
C ARG A 353 -11.32 -12.84 5.39
N GLY A 354 -12.39 -13.20 4.68
CA GLY A 354 -13.68 -13.56 5.26
C GLY A 354 -14.61 -12.37 5.51
N ARG A 355 -14.30 -11.18 4.97
CA ARG A 355 -15.12 -9.96 5.10
C ARG A 355 -15.55 -9.70 6.57
N PRO A 356 -14.59 -9.57 7.51
CA PRO A 356 -14.93 -9.22 8.89
C PRO A 356 -15.72 -7.91 8.94
N GLY A 357 -16.76 -7.88 9.78
CA GLY A 357 -17.61 -6.70 10.01
C GLY A 357 -16.95 -5.63 10.86
N PHE A 358 -17.65 -4.51 11.03
CA PHE A 358 -17.15 -3.34 11.75
C PHE A 358 -18.09 -2.98 12.91
N ASP A 359 -17.58 -2.97 14.14
CA ASP A 359 -18.28 -2.39 15.29
C ASP A 359 -17.63 -1.04 15.62
N ILE A 360 -17.91 -0.05 14.75
CA ILE A 360 -17.28 1.28 14.84
C ILE A 360 -17.53 1.93 16.20
N PRO A 361 -18.76 1.95 16.75
CA PRO A 361 -18.99 2.54 18.06
C PRO A 361 -18.14 1.88 19.17
N LYS A 362 -18.06 0.55 19.22
CA LYS A 362 -17.24 -0.14 20.23
C LYS A 362 -15.74 0.03 20.04
N PHE A 363 -15.26 0.25 18.82
CA PHE A 363 -13.84 0.53 18.59
C PHE A 363 -13.36 1.78 19.34
N PHE A 364 -14.24 2.75 19.57
CA PHE A 364 -13.94 3.98 20.30
C PHE A 364 -14.33 3.94 21.79
N ASP A 365 -14.80 2.80 22.33
CA ASP A 365 -15.35 2.70 23.70
C ASP A 365 -14.73 1.54 24.53
N PRO A 366 -14.07 1.81 25.68
CA PRO A 366 -13.49 3.08 26.10
C PRO A 366 -12.19 3.38 25.33
N PRO A 367 -11.76 4.65 25.22
CA PRO A 367 -10.64 5.04 24.34
C PRO A 367 -9.39 4.24 24.69
N ALA A 368 -8.80 3.59 23.69
CA ALA A 368 -7.62 2.73 23.80
C ALA A 368 -6.32 3.49 24.10
N ILE A 369 -6.42 4.69 24.66
CA ILE A 369 -5.27 5.46 25.13
C ILE A 369 -4.90 4.86 26.50
N GLN A 370 -4.02 3.86 26.48
CA GLN A 370 -3.30 3.52 27.70
C GLN A 370 -2.43 4.72 28.06
N ASP A 371 -2.70 5.31 29.22
CA ASP A 371 -1.81 6.27 29.84
C ASP A 371 -0.44 5.59 29.99
N SER A 372 0.57 6.07 29.26
CA SER A 372 1.94 5.69 29.55
C SER A 372 2.30 6.25 30.92
N GLU A 373 2.97 5.45 31.75
CA GLU A 373 3.43 5.93 33.05
C GLU A 373 4.32 7.16 32.84
N PRO A 374 4.08 8.28 33.55
CA PRO A 374 4.86 9.48 33.37
C PRO A 374 6.31 9.23 33.79
N MET A 375 7.22 9.24 32.81
CA MET A 375 8.65 8.98 33.03
C MET A 375 9.42 10.14 33.68
N ILE A 376 8.75 11.22 34.11
CA ILE A 376 9.42 12.46 34.53
C ILE A 376 8.85 12.92 35.87
N SER A 377 9.73 13.35 36.76
CA SER A 377 9.40 14.21 37.90
C SER A 377 8.58 15.40 37.41
N THR A 378 7.27 15.34 37.62
CA THR A 378 6.36 16.42 37.20
C THR A 378 6.75 17.71 37.92
N PRO A 379 6.70 18.87 37.25
CA PRO A 379 6.93 20.14 37.91
C PRO A 379 5.91 20.35 39.04
N THR A 380 6.19 21.27 39.97
CA THR A 380 5.34 21.54 41.13
C THR A 380 3.95 22.10 40.81
N TRP A 381 3.69 22.45 39.55
CA TRP A 381 2.39 22.88 39.04
C TRP A 381 1.69 21.73 38.29
N SER A 382 0.36 21.80 38.14
CA SER A 382 -0.42 20.76 37.46
C SER A 382 -0.11 20.69 35.97
N LEU A 383 0.91 19.93 35.59
CA LEU A 383 1.19 19.56 34.21
C LEU A 383 0.49 18.23 33.91
N PRO A 384 -0.46 18.17 32.96
CA PRO A 384 -0.99 16.89 32.48
C PRO A 384 0.18 16.01 32.04
N SER A 385 0.34 14.86 32.68
CA SER A 385 1.56 14.06 32.58
C SER A 385 1.54 13.04 31.45
N VAL A 386 0.52 13.08 30.58
CA VAL A 386 0.38 12.11 29.47
C VAL A 386 1.25 12.59 28.31
N PRO A 387 2.38 11.91 28.02
CA PRO A 387 3.22 12.23 26.88
C PRO A 387 2.47 11.97 25.57
N ASN A 388 2.87 12.62 24.48
CA ASN A 388 2.35 12.30 23.16
C ASN A 388 2.66 10.82 22.82
N PRO A 389 1.65 9.96 22.62
CA PRO A 389 1.85 8.51 22.44
C PRO A 389 2.66 8.16 21.19
N TRP A 390 2.68 9.03 20.17
CA TRP A 390 3.47 8.81 18.95
C TRP A 390 4.95 8.61 19.25
N PHE A 391 5.51 9.24 20.28
CA PHE A 391 6.93 9.08 20.61
C PHE A 391 7.28 7.63 20.98
N ALA A 392 6.46 6.98 21.80
CA ALA A 392 6.67 5.58 22.17
C ALA A 392 6.45 4.63 20.99
N ILE A 393 5.41 4.89 20.17
CA ILE A 393 5.09 4.10 18.98
C ILE A 393 6.25 4.14 17.98
N ILE A 394 6.76 5.34 17.67
CA ILE A 394 7.88 5.52 16.73
C ILE A 394 9.16 4.89 17.30
N GLN A 395 9.42 5.09 18.60
CA GLN A 395 10.58 4.49 19.25
C GLN A 395 10.58 2.97 19.14
N GLN A 396 9.43 2.30 19.36
CA GLN A 396 9.30 0.86 19.17
C GLN A 396 9.52 0.49 17.70
N ALA A 397 8.82 1.16 16.79
CA ALA A 397 8.83 0.84 15.36
C ALA A 397 10.23 0.92 14.73
N VAL A 398 11.05 1.90 15.12
CA VAL A 398 12.39 2.13 14.55
C VAL A 398 13.37 1.00 14.86
N VAL A 399 13.21 0.30 15.99
CA VAL A 399 14.17 -0.72 16.46
C VAL A 399 13.57 -2.12 16.49
N HIS A 400 12.36 -2.30 15.93
CA HIS A 400 11.70 -3.58 15.87
C HIS A 400 12.24 -4.43 14.70
N PRO A 401 12.46 -5.74 14.87
CA PRO A 401 12.97 -6.62 13.82
C PRO A 401 11.96 -6.89 12.70
N ASP A 402 10.67 -6.86 13.02
CA ASP A 402 9.59 -6.95 12.01
C ASP A 402 9.54 -5.67 11.17
N ASP A 403 9.88 -5.77 9.89
CA ASP A 403 9.89 -4.63 8.97
C ASP A 403 8.48 -4.09 8.70
N HIS A 404 7.44 -4.92 8.82
CA HIS A 404 6.09 -4.48 8.59
C HIS A 404 5.61 -3.51 9.66
N LEU A 405 6.11 -3.62 10.90
CA LEU A 405 5.78 -2.69 11.96
C LEU A 405 6.22 -1.25 11.62
N CYS A 406 7.46 -1.05 11.17
CA CYS A 406 7.92 0.30 10.82
C CYS A 406 7.17 0.87 9.61
N LYS A 407 6.85 0.03 8.61
CA LYS A 407 6.06 0.41 7.43
C LYS A 407 4.66 0.90 7.82
N ILE A 408 3.92 0.15 8.64
CA ILE A 408 2.54 0.51 9.00
C ILE A 408 2.50 1.70 9.96
N GLN A 409 3.42 1.79 10.92
CA GLN A 409 3.45 2.92 11.86
C GLN A 409 3.80 4.22 11.15
N ARG A 410 4.70 4.18 10.16
CA ARG A 410 4.97 5.30 9.26
C ARG A 410 3.70 5.78 8.54
N ALA A 411 2.90 4.85 8.02
CA ALA A 411 1.65 5.20 7.36
C ALA A 411 0.65 5.87 8.32
N PHE A 412 0.50 5.34 9.53
CA PHE A 412 -0.40 5.94 10.52
C PHE A 412 0.05 7.31 11.02
N VAL A 413 1.36 7.54 11.19
CA VAL A 413 1.89 8.88 11.50
C VAL A 413 1.49 9.87 10.40
N HIS A 414 1.62 9.47 9.14
CA HIS A 414 1.22 10.32 8.01
C HIS A 414 -0.27 10.59 8.00
N TYR A 415 -1.11 9.56 8.12
CA TYR A 415 -2.56 9.72 8.12
C TYR A 415 -3.06 10.54 9.32
N ALA A 416 -2.45 10.39 10.49
CA ALA A 416 -2.74 11.23 11.64
C ALA A 416 -2.31 12.69 11.43
N THR A 417 -1.24 12.94 10.66
CA THR A 417 -0.82 14.29 10.29
C THR A 417 -1.84 14.96 9.35
N LEU A 418 -2.36 14.22 8.38
CA LEU A 418 -3.35 14.74 7.42
C LEU A 418 -4.75 14.89 8.04
N TYR A 419 -5.18 13.88 8.78
CA TYR A 419 -6.59 13.68 9.13
C TYR A 419 -6.85 13.67 10.64
N GLY A 420 -5.83 13.76 11.47
CA GLY A 420 -5.95 13.66 12.94
C GLY A 420 -6.81 14.73 13.58
N ALA A 421 -6.95 15.90 12.95
CA ALA A 421 -7.80 17.00 13.42
C ALA A 421 -9.27 16.87 12.99
N ARG A 422 -9.62 15.86 12.19
CA ARG A 422 -10.99 15.67 11.68
C ARG A 422 -11.95 15.32 12.82
N PRO A 423 -13.04 16.09 13.03
CA PRO A 423 -14.02 15.81 14.09
C PRO A 423 -15.03 14.72 13.66
N ARG A 424 -15.74 14.16 14.65
CA ARG A 424 -16.85 13.21 14.42
C ARG A 424 -18.03 13.85 13.70
N GLY A 425 -18.84 13.01 13.05
CA GLY A 425 -20.15 13.39 12.52
C GLY A 425 -20.15 14.20 11.23
N GLN A 426 -18.99 14.40 10.59
CA GLN A 426 -18.91 15.14 9.33
C GLN A 426 -19.80 14.49 8.24
N PRO A 427 -20.56 15.29 7.44
CA PRO A 427 -21.59 14.77 6.53
C PRO A 427 -21.10 13.75 5.51
N ASP A 428 -19.88 13.91 5.00
CA ASP A 428 -19.26 13.00 4.03
C ASP A 428 -19.06 11.58 4.58
N PHE A 429 -19.04 11.39 5.91
CA PHE A 429 -19.03 10.07 6.55
C PHE A 429 -20.40 9.71 7.14
N SER A 430 -21.04 10.65 7.86
CA SER A 430 -22.27 10.38 8.60
C SER A 430 -23.50 10.18 7.71
N GLN A 431 -23.44 10.58 6.43
CA GLN A 431 -24.50 10.35 5.44
C GLN A 431 -24.22 9.16 4.53
N THR A 432 -23.14 8.41 4.77
CA THR A 432 -22.85 7.17 4.04
C THR A 432 -23.71 6.01 4.54
N GLU A 433 -23.80 4.94 3.77
CA GLU A 433 -24.54 3.73 4.12
C GLU A 433 -23.86 2.88 5.22
N LEU A 434 -22.63 3.24 5.62
CA LEU A 434 -21.83 2.50 6.60
C LEU A 434 -22.30 2.79 8.02
N GLU A 435 -22.86 1.78 8.67
CA GLU A 435 -23.37 1.88 10.03
C GLU A 435 -22.28 2.31 11.03
N GLY A 436 -22.56 3.36 11.81
CA GLY A 436 -21.64 3.90 12.81
C GLY A 436 -20.57 4.84 12.25
N ALA A 437 -20.55 5.12 10.94
CA ALA A 437 -19.56 6.01 10.32
C ALA A 437 -19.57 7.43 10.91
N GLU A 438 -20.67 7.89 11.51
CA GLU A 438 -20.73 9.16 12.22
C GLU A 438 -19.84 9.22 13.47
N LYS A 439 -19.37 8.08 13.98
CA LYS A 439 -18.42 7.99 15.10
C LYS A 439 -16.96 8.09 14.70
N LEU A 440 -16.64 7.96 13.41
CA LEU A 440 -15.28 8.07 12.92
C LEU A 440 -14.76 9.51 13.08
N ASP A 441 -13.55 9.63 13.62
CA ASP A 441 -12.77 10.88 13.70
C ASP A 441 -11.28 10.60 13.48
N GLY A 442 -10.49 11.67 13.45
CA GLY A 442 -9.05 11.60 13.23
C GLY A 442 -8.27 10.74 14.24
N THR A 443 -8.87 10.37 15.38
CA THR A 443 -8.21 9.51 16.38
C THR A 443 -8.15 8.03 15.94
N LEU A 444 -8.88 7.64 14.89
CA LEU A 444 -8.82 6.31 14.29
C LEU A 444 -7.37 5.83 14.07
N PHE A 445 -6.53 6.69 13.49
CA PHE A 445 -5.15 6.34 13.13
C PHE A 445 -4.27 6.15 14.38
N LEU A 446 -4.50 6.94 15.43
CA LEU A 446 -3.78 6.76 16.70
C LEU A 446 -4.21 5.47 17.40
N HIS A 447 -5.51 5.18 17.48
CA HIS A 447 -6.01 3.92 18.05
C HIS A 447 -5.47 2.70 17.28
N ALA A 448 -5.48 2.75 15.95
CA ALA A 448 -4.92 1.71 15.10
C ALA A 448 -3.42 1.52 15.36
N ALA A 449 -2.65 2.61 15.44
CA ALA A 449 -1.23 2.60 15.73
C ALA A 449 -0.92 1.99 17.12
N GLN A 450 -1.70 2.35 18.15
CA GLN A 450 -1.55 1.82 19.51
C GLN A 450 -1.87 0.32 19.58
N LEU A 451 -2.98 -0.11 18.96
CA LEU A 451 -3.35 -1.54 18.90
C LEU A 451 -2.28 -2.36 18.17
N THR A 452 -1.69 -1.79 17.11
CA THR A 452 -0.59 -2.41 16.37
C THR A 452 0.66 -2.49 17.22
N ALA A 453 1.09 -1.39 17.84
CA ALA A 453 2.24 -1.34 18.74
C ALA A 453 2.12 -2.39 19.87
N LYS A 454 0.94 -2.46 20.48
CA LYS A 454 0.60 -3.42 21.53
C LYS A 454 0.62 -4.87 21.05
N HIS A 455 0.22 -5.15 19.80
CA HIS A 455 0.31 -6.50 19.23
C HIS A 455 1.76 -7.01 19.22
N PHE A 456 2.73 -6.10 19.03
CA PHE A 456 4.16 -6.35 18.97
C PHE A 456 4.91 -6.01 20.28
N GLU A 457 4.21 -5.73 21.38
CA GLU A 457 4.85 -5.53 22.69
C GLU A 457 5.47 -6.83 23.21
N TYR A 458 6.60 -6.72 23.92
CA TYR A 458 7.22 -7.86 24.61
C TYR A 458 6.44 -8.20 25.86
N GLU A 459 6.02 -9.46 25.97
CA GLU A 459 5.47 -9.99 27.22
C GLU A 459 6.59 -10.48 28.20
N GLY A 460 7.86 -10.41 27.80
CA GLY A 460 9.02 -10.89 28.59
C GLY A 460 9.85 -9.77 29.22
N LYS A 461 10.15 -9.87 30.52
CA LYS A 461 11.06 -8.98 31.26
C LYS A 461 12.55 -9.24 30.93
N GLY A 462 12.98 -9.12 29.66
CA GLY A 462 14.37 -9.37 29.26
C GLY A 462 14.82 -8.60 28.02
N GLU A 463 16.12 -8.30 27.93
CA GLU A 463 16.76 -7.45 26.90
C GLU A 463 16.87 -8.10 25.49
N LYS A 464 16.28 -9.27 25.26
CA LYS A 464 16.39 -10.00 23.99
C LYS A 464 15.05 -10.54 23.51
N TYR A 465 14.74 -10.29 22.25
CA TYR A 465 13.59 -10.85 21.54
C TYR A 465 13.62 -12.39 21.61
N PRO A 466 12.59 -13.05 22.14
CA PRO A 466 12.48 -14.50 22.05
C PRO A 466 12.21 -14.91 20.60
N ALA A 467 12.83 -16.00 20.13
CA ALA A 467 12.70 -16.54 18.77
C ALA A 467 11.27 -16.99 18.37
N ALA A 468 10.27 -16.82 19.24
CA ALA A 468 8.93 -17.39 19.14
C ALA A 468 7.80 -16.33 19.09
N GLN A 469 8.12 -15.06 18.84
CA GLN A 469 7.09 -14.03 18.67
C GLN A 469 6.51 -14.10 17.24
N THR A 470 5.20 -13.85 17.09
CA THR A 470 4.51 -13.71 15.80
C THR A 470 5.06 -12.51 15.05
N LEU A 471 6.09 -12.75 14.24
CA LEU A 471 6.47 -11.89 13.14
C LEU A 471 5.48 -12.13 12.00
N TRP A 472 5.14 -11.08 11.28
CA TRP A 472 4.09 -11.12 10.26
C TRP A 472 4.39 -12.13 9.14
N ASP A 473 5.65 -12.24 8.72
CA ASP A 473 6.09 -13.22 7.69
C ASP A 473 6.08 -14.68 8.17
N PHE A 474 5.95 -14.90 9.48
CA PHE A 474 6.05 -16.22 10.12
C PHE A 474 4.77 -16.57 10.93
N SER A 475 3.67 -15.82 10.72
CA SER A 475 2.38 -15.91 11.41
C SER A 475 1.37 -16.83 10.74
#